data_AF-A0A496P915-F1
#
_entry.id   AF-A0A496P915-F1
#
_cell.length_a   1.000
_cell.length_b   1.000
_cell.length_c   1.000
_cell.angle_alpha   90.00
_cell.angle_beta   90.00
_cell.angle_gamma   90.00
#
_symmetry.space_group_name_H-M   'P 1'
#
loop_
_entity.id
_entity.type
_entity.pdbx_description
1 polymer ?
#
loop_
_entity_poly.entity_id
_entity_poly.type
_entity_poly.pdbx_seq_one_letter_code
_entity_poly.pdbx_strand_id
1 'polypeptide(L)'
;MFIFTLHSCIIQIRKGVIIIGFIPVESSNVSAIRYIDGCIDVRFHSGRVYRYPNCSESLFDEFLYSESKGRFVHTYLKGRGEYEI
;
A
#
# COMPACT_ATOMS: atom_id res chain seq x y z
N MET A 1 -7.32 16.88 15.87
CA MET A 1 -5.89 17.26 15.86
C MET A 1 -5.08 16.02 15.53
N PHE A 2 -4.79 15.79 14.25
CA PHE A 2 -3.88 14.72 13.83
C PHE A 2 -2.77 15.39 13.04
N ILE A 3 -1.58 15.31 13.60
CA ILE A 3 -0.38 16.00 13.16
C ILE A 3 0.05 15.31 11.87
N PHE A 4 -0.15 15.99 10.74
CA PHE A 4 0.41 15.62 9.45
C PHE A 4 1.95 15.76 9.52
N THR A 5 2.64 14.74 10.01
CA THR A 5 4.10 14.65 9.86
C THR A 5 4.47 13.85 8.62
N LEU A 6 4.02 14.28 7.42
CA LEU A 6 4.32 13.53 6.19
C LEU A 6 4.51 14.39 4.93
N HIS A 7 4.66 15.71 5.04
CA HIS A 7 5.06 16.51 3.86
C HIS A 7 6.53 16.30 3.43
N SER A 8 7.37 15.64 4.26
CA SER A 8 8.80 15.48 3.95
C SER A 8 9.26 14.04 3.70
N CYS A 9 8.45 13.00 3.97
CA CYS A 9 8.88 11.61 3.75
C CYS A 9 8.46 11.07 2.37
N ILE A 10 7.29 11.48 1.86
CA ILE A 10 6.71 10.94 0.62
C ILE A 10 7.49 11.40 -0.64
N ILE A 11 8.16 12.56 -0.57
CA ILE A 11 8.83 13.17 -1.73
C ILE A 11 10.15 12.45 -2.11
N GLN A 12 10.74 11.64 -1.22
CA GLN A 12 12.04 10.99 -1.49
C GLN A 12 11.99 9.89 -2.58
N ILE A 13 10.82 9.53 -3.12
CA ILE A 13 10.70 8.49 -4.15
C ILE A 13 10.88 9.03 -5.59
N ARG A 14 11.06 10.35 -5.79
CA ARG A 14 11.16 10.93 -7.15
C ARG A 14 12.50 10.80 -7.88
N LYS A 15 13.46 9.97 -7.44
CA LYS A 15 14.72 9.76 -8.21
C LYS A 15 15.21 8.31 -8.20
N GLY A 16 14.82 7.53 -9.21
CA GLY A 16 15.63 6.43 -9.74
C GLY A 16 15.90 5.21 -8.84
N VAL A 17 15.13 5.01 -7.77
CA VAL A 17 15.23 3.81 -6.93
C VAL A 17 14.09 2.87 -7.27
N ILE A 18 14.40 1.72 -7.85
CA ILE A 18 13.43 0.64 -8.05
C ILE A 18 13.07 0.10 -6.67
N ILE A 19 11.92 0.53 -6.10
CA ILE A 19 11.48 0.06 -4.78
C ILE A 19 10.92 -1.36 -4.95
N ILE A 20 11.81 -2.35 -4.79
CA ILE A 20 11.44 -3.78 -4.72
C ILE A 20 11.01 -4.22 -3.29
N GLY A 21 11.08 -3.32 -2.32
CA GLY A 21 10.80 -3.57 -0.90
C GLY A 21 9.39 -3.16 -0.44
N PHE A 22 8.98 -3.65 0.72
CA PHE A 22 7.77 -3.18 1.41
C PHE A 22 7.97 -1.79 2.00
N ILE A 23 7.03 -0.89 1.72
CA ILE A 23 6.96 0.46 2.28
C ILE A 23 6.09 0.40 3.53
N PRO A 24 6.63 0.70 4.74
CA PRO A 24 5.83 0.74 5.95
C PRO A 24 4.82 1.89 5.88
N VAL A 25 3.60 1.66 6.36
CA VAL A 25 2.52 2.66 6.38
C VAL A 25 1.92 2.76 7.78
N GLU A 26 1.53 3.96 8.18
CA GLU A 26 0.76 4.14 9.42
C GLU A 26 -0.70 3.73 9.19
N SER A 27 -1.06 2.56 9.69
CA SER A 27 -2.43 2.08 9.75
C SER A 27 -2.61 1.12 10.91
N SER A 28 -3.81 1.08 11.48
CA SER A 28 -4.17 0.14 12.54
C SER A 28 -4.26 -1.32 12.07
N ASN A 29 -4.45 -1.56 10.76
CA ASN A 29 -4.62 -2.90 10.21
C ASN A 29 -3.48 -3.29 9.24
N VAL A 30 -3.00 -2.33 8.45
CA VAL A 30 -1.94 -2.55 7.45
C VAL A 30 -0.59 -2.13 8.02
N SER A 31 0.40 -3.00 7.92
CA SER A 31 1.77 -2.76 8.38
C SER A 31 2.64 -2.17 7.27
N ALA A 32 2.56 -2.74 6.07
CA ALA A 32 3.35 -2.29 4.93
C ALA A 32 2.69 -2.66 3.59
N ILE A 33 3.05 -1.94 2.53
CA ILE A 33 2.54 -2.15 1.17
C ILE A 33 3.67 -2.17 0.15
N ARG A 34 3.49 -2.86 -0.97
CA ARG A 34 4.45 -2.91 -2.08
C ARG A 34 3.71 -2.96 -3.40
N TYR A 35 4.26 -2.34 -4.44
CA TYR A 35 3.82 -2.51 -5.81
C TYR A 35 4.88 -3.24 -6.62
N ILE A 36 4.51 -4.35 -7.26
CA ILE A 36 5.42 -5.14 -8.09
C ILE A 36 4.64 -5.82 -9.21
N ASP A 37 5.10 -5.63 -10.45
CA ASP A 37 4.57 -6.34 -11.64
C ASP A 37 3.04 -6.28 -11.77
N GLY A 38 2.47 -5.07 -11.66
CA GLY A 38 1.02 -4.90 -11.74
C GLY A 38 0.24 -5.45 -10.54
N CYS A 39 0.91 -5.83 -9.46
CA CYS A 39 0.30 -6.36 -8.25
C CYS A 39 0.59 -5.45 -7.05
N ILE A 40 -0.41 -5.28 -6.18
CA ILE A 40 -0.23 -4.63 -4.88
C ILE A 40 -0.15 -5.73 -3.82
N ASP A 41 0.94 -5.76 -3.06
CA ASP A 41 1.07 -6.61 -1.88
C ASP A 41 0.77 -5.81 -0.63
N VAL A 42 -0.05 -6.37 0.25
CA VAL A 42 -0.46 -5.76 1.51
C VAL A 42 -0.08 -6.69 2.65
N ARG A 43 0.84 -6.23 3.49
CA ARG A 43 1.19 -6.90 4.74
C ARG A 43 0.35 -6.35 5.87
N PHE A 44 -0.38 -7.22 6.55
CA PHE A 44 -1.19 -6.88 7.71
C PHE A 44 -0.40 -7.05 9.00
N HIS A 45 -0.80 -6.34 10.07
CA HIS A 45 -0.22 -6.52 11.40
C HIS A 45 -0.44 -7.93 11.97
N SER A 46 -1.42 -8.68 11.43
CA SER A 46 -1.63 -10.10 11.74
C SER A 46 -0.52 -11.02 11.22
N GLY A 47 0.43 -10.50 10.44
CA GLY A 47 1.52 -11.27 9.83
C GLY A 47 1.18 -11.82 8.44
N ARG A 48 -0.10 -11.79 8.03
CA ARG A 48 -0.53 -12.25 6.70
C ARG A 48 -0.17 -11.23 5.61
N VAL A 49 0.16 -11.74 4.43
CA VAL A 49 0.43 -10.93 3.23
C VAL A 49 -0.53 -11.35 2.14
N TYR A 50 -1.27 -10.38 1.60
CA TYR A 50 -2.16 -10.61 0.47
C TYR A 50 -1.63 -9.89 -0.76
N ARG A 51 -1.63 -10.62 -1.89
CA ARG A 51 -1.32 -10.08 -3.21
C ARG A 51 -2.62 -9.82 -3.97
N TYR A 52 -2.74 -8.61 -4.50
CA TYR A 52 -3.86 -8.15 -5.30
C TYR A 52 -3.38 -7.94 -6.74
N PRO A 53 -3.76 -8.82 -7.69
CA PRO A 53 -3.34 -8.69 -9.09
C PRO A 53 -4.12 -7.60 -9.83
N ASN A 54 -3.69 -7.28 -11.06
CA ASN A 54 -4.36 -6.35 -11.99
C ASN A 54 -4.56 -4.93 -11.42
N CYS A 55 -3.54 -4.42 -10.72
CA CYS A 55 -3.52 -3.10 -10.13
C CYS A 55 -2.66 -2.13 -10.96
N SER A 56 -3.18 -0.94 -11.24
CA SER A 56 -2.42 0.12 -11.90
C SER A 56 -1.54 0.89 -10.91
N GLU A 57 -0.50 1.55 -11.42
CA GLU A 57 0.33 2.46 -10.62
C GLU A 57 -0.50 3.58 -9.98
N SER A 58 -1.47 4.15 -10.71
CA SER A 58 -2.40 5.16 -10.17
C SER A 58 -3.17 4.65 -8.95
N LEU A 59 -3.63 3.39 -8.99
CA LEU A 59 -4.33 2.80 -7.86
C LEU A 59 -3.39 2.62 -6.65
N PHE A 60 -2.13 2.29 -6.90
CA PHE A 60 -1.12 2.21 -5.83
C PHE A 60 -0.84 3.59 -5.23
N ASP A 61 -0.73 4.64 -6.04
CA ASP A 61 -0.61 6.01 -5.55
C ASP A 61 -1.83 6.40 -4.71
N GLU A 62 -3.04 6.18 -5.20
CA GLU A 62 -4.28 6.42 -4.44
C GLU A 62 -4.29 5.65 -3.12
N PHE A 63 -3.81 4.41 -3.11
CA PHE A 63 -3.70 3.60 -1.90
C PHE A 63 -2.70 4.21 -0.92
N LEU A 64 -1.54 4.67 -1.40
CA LEU A 64 -0.51 5.32 -0.61
C LEU A 64 -1.03 6.59 0.06
N TYR A 65 -1.78 7.42 -0.69
CA TYR A 65 -2.36 8.68 -0.20
C TYR A 65 -3.67 8.52 0.57
N SER A 66 -4.29 7.33 0.59
CA SER A 66 -5.56 7.11 1.28
C SER A 66 -5.47 7.31 2.80
N GLU A 67 -6.48 7.94 3.41
CA GLU A 67 -6.52 8.21 4.85
C GLU A 67 -6.63 6.93 5.70
N SER A 68 -7.31 5.91 5.18
CA SER A 68 -7.49 4.62 5.85
C SER A 68 -7.15 3.47 4.91
N LYS A 69 -5.95 2.92 5.09
CA LYS A 69 -5.44 1.80 4.30
C LYS A 69 -6.36 0.57 4.38
N GLY A 70 -6.87 0.26 5.57
CA GLY A 70 -7.80 -0.86 5.76
C GLY A 70 -9.13 -0.68 5.02
N ARG A 71 -9.71 0.53 5.05
CA ARG A 71 -10.93 0.84 4.30
C ARG A 71 -10.69 0.76 2.79
N PHE A 72 -9.55 1.29 2.32
CA PHE A 72 -9.18 1.25 0.92
C PHE A 72 -9.10 -0.19 0.40
N VAL A 73 -8.43 -1.08 1.14
CA VAL A 73 -8.35 -2.50 0.79
C VAL A 73 -9.76 -3.10 0.64
N HIS A 74 -10.64 -2.88 1.62
CA HIS A 74 -11.98 -3.45 1.58
C HIS A 74 -12.83 -2.89 0.43
N THR A 75 -12.70 -1.60 0.11
CA THR A 75 -13.52 -0.96 -0.92
C THR A 75 -13.01 -1.21 -2.33
N TYR A 76 -11.70 -1.15 -2.55
CA TYR A 76 -11.12 -1.11 -3.89
C TYR A 76 -10.32 -2.36 -4.24
N LEU A 77 -9.71 -3.07 -3.28
CA LEU A 77 -8.83 -4.20 -3.59
C LEU A 77 -9.53 -5.56 -3.42
N LYS A 78 -10.46 -5.67 -2.48
CA LYS A 78 -11.20 -6.90 -2.18
C LYS A 78 -12.03 -7.38 -3.36
N GLY A 79 -12.03 -8.68 -3.64
CA GLY A 79 -12.80 -9.30 -4.71
C GLY A 79 -12.14 -9.25 -6.09
N ARG A 80 -10.84 -8.95 -6.16
CA ARG A 80 -10.07 -8.89 -7.43
C ARG A 80 -9.30 -10.16 -7.74
N GLY A 81 -9.58 -11.25 -7.03
CA GLY A 81 -8.81 -12.49 -7.11
C GLY A 81 -7.56 -12.44 -6.25
N GLU A 82 -7.67 -11.78 -5.09
CA GLU A 82 -6.61 -11.73 -4.10
C GLU A 82 -6.25 -13.13 -3.58
N TYR A 83 -4.97 -13.33 -3.29
CA TYR A 83 -4.47 -14.57 -2.68
C TYR A 83 -3.41 -14.27 -1.63
N GLU A 84 -3.31 -15.14 -0.63
CA GLU A 84 -2.31 -15.06 0.42
C GLU A 84 -0.96 -15.60 -0.10
N ILE A 85 0.14 -14.92 0.24
CA ILE A 85 1.52 -15.25 -0.14
C ILE A 85 2.45 -15.36 1.06
#